data_AF-A0A6N7L1E5-F1
#
_entry.id   AF-A0A6N7L1E5-F1
#
_cell.length_a   1.000
_cell.length_b   1.000
_cell.length_c   1.000
_cell.angle_alpha   90.00
_cell.angle_beta   90.00
_cell.angle_gamma   90.00
#
_symmetry.space_group_name_H-M   'P 1'
#
loop_
_entity.id
_entity.type
_entity.pdbx_description
1 polymer ?
#
loop_
_entity_poly.entity_id
_entity_poly.type
_entity_poly.pdbx_seq_one_letter_code
_entity_poly.pdbx_strand_id
1 'polypeptide(L)'
;MDTDERDAVAGEYRKLRRRSARGEDVGEQLAEVRGRLLVLVAVPPVGFEVPKAGRELVEHARAHGWEAIEQWTHGPGIAEPFYTVKVGRVGGVEAGRPVGAGWAYSKTWHSRCAAPGKVRLFGSGVAETPQCPRSHDAPSLVEIQRVVAAHPVR
;
A
#
# COMPACT_ATOMS: atom_id res chain seq x y z
N MET A 1 -5.25 18.79 -3.14
CA MET A 1 -5.29 17.73 -4.16
C MET A 1 -6.73 17.58 -4.59
N ASP A 2 -6.96 17.57 -5.90
CA ASP A 2 -8.30 17.45 -6.46
C ASP A 2 -8.81 16.00 -6.26
N THR A 3 -9.92 15.86 -5.56
CA THR A 3 -10.52 14.53 -5.33
C THR A 3 -11.03 13.96 -6.65
N ASP A 4 -11.40 14.82 -7.60
CA ASP A 4 -11.93 14.44 -8.91
C ASP A 4 -10.85 13.79 -9.78
N GLU A 5 -9.61 14.30 -9.73
CA GLU A 5 -8.48 13.69 -10.45
C GLU A 5 -8.18 12.28 -9.93
N ARG A 6 -8.11 12.12 -8.60
CA ARG A 6 -7.88 10.81 -7.97
C ARG A 6 -8.96 9.80 -8.35
N ASP A 7 -10.22 10.21 -8.29
CA ASP A 7 -11.35 9.34 -8.57
C ASP A 7 -11.44 8.99 -10.07
N ALA A 8 -11.07 9.92 -10.97
CA ALA A 8 -10.94 9.68 -12.40
C ALA A 8 -9.85 8.65 -12.71
N VAL A 9 -8.64 8.83 -12.18
CA VAL A 9 -7.52 7.89 -12.37
C VAL A 9 -7.83 6.53 -11.76
N ALA A 10 -8.49 6.48 -10.60
CA ALA A 10 -8.95 5.22 -10.00
C ALA A 10 -10.03 4.53 -10.86
N GLY A 11 -10.89 5.30 -11.52
CA GLY A 11 -11.86 4.80 -12.50
C GLY A 11 -11.18 4.18 -13.72
N GLU A 12 -10.19 4.86 -14.27
CA GLU A 12 -9.38 4.39 -15.40
C GLU A 12 -8.61 3.11 -15.06
N TYR A 13 -7.93 3.09 -13.90
CA TYR A 13 -7.22 1.91 -13.41
C TYR A 13 -8.14 0.69 -13.33
N ARG A 14 -9.36 0.86 -12.80
CA ARG A 14 -10.36 -0.23 -12.72
C ARG A 14 -10.78 -0.72 -14.11
N LYS A 15 -10.94 0.17 -15.08
CA LYS A 15 -11.27 -0.19 -16.47
C LYS A 15 -10.14 -0.98 -17.11
N LEU A 16 -8.89 -0.49 -17.03
CA LEU A 16 -7.72 -1.17 -17.58
C LEU A 16 -7.49 -2.54 -16.92
N ARG A 17 -7.67 -2.64 -15.61
CA ARG A 17 -7.57 -3.94 -14.91
C ARG A 17 -8.59 -4.96 -15.42
N ARG A 18 -9.84 -4.53 -15.70
CA ARG A 18 -10.87 -5.40 -16.30
C ARG A 18 -10.51 -5.83 -17.72
N ARG A 19 -9.94 -4.93 -18.52
CA ARG A 19 -9.45 -5.21 -19.89
C ARG A 19 -8.32 -6.24 -19.87
N SER A 20 -7.31 -6.01 -19.03
CA SER A 20 -6.20 -6.96 -18.82
C SER A 20 -6.70 -8.35 -18.38
N ALA A 21 -7.67 -8.42 -17.46
CA ALA A 21 -8.27 -9.68 -17.03
C ALA A 21 -9.04 -10.42 -18.14
N ARG A 22 -9.41 -9.74 -19.24
CA ARG A 22 -9.99 -10.35 -20.45
C ARG A 22 -8.95 -10.75 -21.48
N GLY A 23 -7.66 -10.63 -21.17
CA GLY A 23 -6.55 -10.98 -22.06
C GLY A 23 -6.14 -9.85 -23.03
N GLU A 24 -6.62 -8.63 -22.84
CA GLU A 24 -6.17 -7.49 -23.64
C GLU A 24 -4.75 -7.06 -23.22
N ASP A 25 -3.89 -6.79 -24.19
CA ASP A 25 -2.56 -6.24 -23.95
C ASP A 25 -2.65 -4.74 -23.61
N VAL A 26 -2.77 -4.48 -22.31
CA VAL A 26 -2.82 -3.13 -21.73
C VAL A 26 -1.79 -2.98 -20.60
N GLY A 27 -0.75 -3.81 -20.60
CA GLY A 27 0.21 -3.90 -19.48
C GLY A 27 0.91 -2.59 -19.18
N GLU A 28 1.42 -1.92 -20.21
CA GLU A 28 2.10 -0.62 -20.08
C GLU A 28 1.14 0.48 -19.59
N GLN A 29 -0.04 0.59 -20.21
CA GLN A 29 -1.08 1.54 -19.78
C GLN A 29 -1.50 1.30 -18.33
N LEU A 30 -1.66 0.03 -17.94
CA LEU A 30 -2.01 -0.33 -16.56
C LEU A 30 -0.90 0.07 -15.58
N ALA A 31 0.37 -0.11 -15.96
CA ALA A 31 1.52 0.28 -15.13
C ALA A 31 1.62 1.80 -14.98
N GLU A 32 1.42 2.56 -16.06
CA GLU A 32 1.43 4.03 -16.06
C GLU A 32 0.32 4.59 -15.16
N VAL A 33 -0.92 4.17 -15.39
CA VAL A 33 -2.09 4.62 -14.61
C VAL A 33 -1.95 4.18 -13.14
N ARG A 34 -1.39 3.00 -12.87
CA ARG A 34 -1.07 2.57 -11.51
C ARG A 34 -0.05 3.51 -10.87
N GLY A 35 1.03 3.85 -11.55
CA GLY A 35 2.05 4.77 -11.07
C GLY A 35 1.47 6.13 -10.69
N ARG A 36 0.65 6.71 -11.59
CA ARG A 36 -0.05 7.97 -11.34
C ARG A 36 -1.01 7.86 -10.14
N LEU A 37 -1.78 6.78 -10.06
CA LEU A 37 -2.69 6.54 -8.93
C LEU A 37 -1.93 6.46 -7.61
N LEU A 38 -0.79 5.76 -7.58
CA LEU A 38 0.05 5.63 -6.37
C LEU A 38 0.55 6.98 -5.87
N VAL A 39 0.95 7.88 -6.77
CA VAL A 39 1.35 9.25 -6.41
C VAL A 39 0.17 10.01 -5.79
N LEU A 40 -1.02 9.94 -6.41
CA LEU A 40 -2.21 10.64 -5.91
C LEU A 40 -2.65 10.11 -4.55
N VAL A 41 -2.68 8.80 -4.35
CA VAL A 41 -3.15 8.24 -3.07
C VAL A 41 -2.12 8.36 -1.94
N ALA A 42 -0.85 8.64 -2.23
CA ALA A 42 0.16 8.88 -1.19
C ALA A 42 0.02 10.26 -0.51
N VAL A 43 -0.71 11.20 -1.13
CA VAL A 43 -0.90 12.56 -0.60
C VAL A 43 -1.88 12.55 0.58
N PRO A 44 -1.51 13.14 1.74
CA PRO A 44 -2.42 13.21 2.88
C PRO A 44 -3.61 14.14 2.60
N PRO A 45 -4.79 13.85 3.18
CA PRO A 45 -5.89 14.79 3.22
C PRO A 45 -5.48 16.11 3.90
N VAL A 46 -6.16 17.21 3.56
CA VAL A 46 -5.90 18.51 4.18
C VAL A 46 -6.00 18.42 5.70
N GLY A 47 -5.00 18.94 6.40
CA GLY A 47 -4.93 18.93 7.86
C GLY A 47 -4.44 17.63 8.48
N PHE A 48 -4.12 16.61 7.68
CA PHE A 48 -3.56 15.35 8.16
C PHE A 48 -2.07 15.21 7.88
N GLU A 49 -1.36 14.54 8.79
CA GLU A 49 0.04 14.20 8.63
C GLU A 49 0.25 12.70 8.44
N VAL A 50 1.27 12.35 7.64
CA VAL A 50 1.75 10.98 7.53
C VAL A 50 2.38 10.54 8.86
N PRO A 51 1.94 9.41 9.45
CA PRO A 51 2.55 8.87 10.67
C PRO A 51 4.02 8.58 10.48
N LYS A 52 4.85 9.06 11.43
CA LYS A 52 6.30 8.81 11.45
C LYS A 52 6.62 7.32 11.27
N ALA A 53 5.97 6.45 12.05
CA ALA A 53 6.20 5.01 12.00
C ALA A 53 5.85 4.38 10.64
N GLY A 54 4.88 4.94 9.91
CA GLY A 54 4.56 4.51 8.56
C GLY A 54 5.63 4.93 7.56
N ARG A 55 6.05 6.20 7.63
CA ARG A 55 7.16 6.73 6.81
C ARG A 55 8.45 5.94 7.02
N GLU A 56 8.84 5.70 8.27
CA GLU A 56 10.04 4.93 8.62
C GLU A 56 9.99 3.50 8.07
N LEU A 57 8.82 2.85 8.08
CA LEU A 57 8.67 1.52 7.49
C LEU A 57 8.88 1.54 5.97
N VAL A 58 8.35 2.56 5.28
CA VAL A 58 8.49 2.73 3.83
C VAL A 58 9.95 3.01 3.45
N GLU A 59 10.59 3.95 4.15
CA GLU A 59 12.00 4.29 3.94
C GLU A 59 12.90 3.07 4.16
N HIS A 60 12.67 2.33 5.26
CA HIS A 60 13.42 1.12 5.58
C HIS A 60 13.22 0.02 4.54
N ALA A 61 11.99 -0.20 4.06
CA ALA A 61 11.69 -1.15 3.00
C ALA A 61 12.41 -0.80 1.70
N ARG A 62 12.29 0.45 1.24
CA ARG A 62 12.94 0.93 0.01
C ARG A 62 14.46 0.84 0.10
N ALA A 63 15.05 1.15 1.25
CA ALA A 63 16.50 1.05 1.47
C ALA A 63 17.05 -0.38 1.31
N HIS A 64 16.20 -1.40 1.46
CA HIS A 64 16.54 -2.82 1.29
C HIS A 64 16.00 -3.42 -0.02
N GLY A 65 15.57 -2.58 -0.97
CA GLY A 65 15.07 -3.01 -2.27
C GLY A 65 13.66 -3.62 -2.26
N TRP A 66 12.91 -3.49 -1.16
CA TRP A 66 11.52 -3.92 -1.11
C TRP A 66 10.59 -2.88 -1.75
N GLU A 67 9.50 -3.37 -2.33
CA GLU A 67 8.42 -2.49 -2.78
C GLU A 67 7.66 -1.94 -1.57
N ALA A 68 7.31 -0.66 -1.63
CA ALA A 68 6.51 0.00 -0.60
C ALA A 68 5.46 0.92 -1.25
N ILE A 69 4.21 0.75 -0.81
CA ILE A 69 3.05 1.53 -1.23
C ILE A 69 2.48 2.25 -0.01
N GLU A 70 2.20 3.54 -0.19
CA GLU A 70 1.54 4.39 0.78
C GLU A 70 0.19 4.83 0.20
N GLN A 71 -0.86 4.75 1.00
CA GLN A 71 -2.21 5.05 0.56
C GLN A 71 -3.04 5.73 1.64
N TRP A 72 -3.61 6.88 1.33
CA TRP A 72 -4.69 7.51 2.05
C TRP A 72 -6.04 7.13 1.44
N THR A 73 -6.96 6.68 2.28
CA THR A 73 -8.36 6.45 1.94
C THR A 73 -9.21 7.52 2.62
N HIS A 74 -9.81 8.41 1.84
CA HIS A 74 -10.64 9.54 2.30
C HIS A 74 -11.59 10.00 1.19
N GLY A 75 -12.57 10.84 1.51
CA GLY A 75 -13.48 11.46 0.52
C GLY A 75 -14.95 11.21 0.81
N PRO A 76 -15.85 11.50 -0.14
CA PRO A 76 -17.30 11.35 0.03
C PRO A 76 -17.67 9.91 0.44
N GLY A 77 -18.46 9.77 1.51
CA GLY A 77 -18.88 8.47 2.02
C GLY A 77 -17.85 7.72 2.89
N ILE A 78 -16.64 8.26 3.06
CA ILE A 78 -15.66 7.75 4.01
C ILE A 78 -15.76 8.57 5.30
N ALA A 79 -16.21 7.92 6.38
CA ALA A 79 -16.46 8.58 7.66
C ALA A 79 -15.19 9.20 8.27
N GLU A 80 -14.04 8.55 8.08
CA GLU A 80 -12.77 8.99 8.65
C GLU A 80 -11.59 8.60 7.74
N PRO A 81 -10.54 9.43 7.62
CA PRO A 81 -9.39 9.08 6.80
C PRO A 81 -8.59 7.92 7.41
N PHE A 82 -8.15 7.02 6.53
CA PHE A 82 -7.23 5.93 6.84
C PHE A 82 -5.93 6.13 6.08
N TYR A 83 -4.81 5.82 6.71
CA TYR A 83 -3.51 5.72 6.05
C TYR A 83 -3.05 4.26 6.10
N THR A 84 -2.66 3.70 4.96
CA THR A 84 -2.23 2.30 4.86
C THR A 84 -0.86 2.24 4.19
N VAL A 85 0.05 1.50 4.82
CA VAL A 85 1.35 1.16 4.26
C VAL A 85 1.33 -0.32 3.90
N LYS A 86 1.74 -0.63 2.68
CA LYS A 86 2.01 -2.00 2.23
C LYS A 86 3.47 -2.10 1.85
N VAL A 87 4.18 -3.06 2.43
CA VAL A 87 5.56 -3.39 2.03
C VAL A 87 5.61 -4.84 1.60
N GLY A 88 6.39 -5.13 0.57
CA GLY A 88 6.50 -6.50 0.10
C GLY A 88 7.74 -6.77 -0.73
N ARG A 89 8.12 -8.04 -0.72
CA ARG A 89 9.15 -8.63 -1.56
C ARG A 89 8.47 -9.70 -2.38
N VAL A 90 8.33 -9.45 -3.67
CA VAL A 90 7.70 -10.39 -4.60
C VAL A 90 8.78 -11.26 -5.25
N GLY A 91 8.53 -12.56 -5.36
CA GLY A 91 9.31 -13.48 -6.20
C GLY A 91 9.02 -13.36 -7.71
N GLY A 92 8.61 -12.18 -8.20
CA GLY A 92 8.00 -11.95 -9.52
C GLY A 92 6.51 -11.58 -9.45
N VAL A 93 6.13 -10.42 -10.01
CA VAL A 93 4.73 -9.96 -10.06
C VAL A 93 4.09 -10.49 -11.35
N GLU A 94 3.06 -11.33 -11.23
CA GLU A 94 2.24 -11.75 -12.38
C GLU A 94 0.83 -11.15 -12.22
N ALA A 95 0.35 -10.43 -13.25
CA ALA A 95 -0.99 -9.84 -13.30
C ALA A 95 -1.41 -9.02 -12.05
N GLY A 96 -0.46 -8.32 -11.40
CA GLY A 96 -0.73 -7.50 -10.23
C GLY A 96 -1.02 -8.28 -8.94
N ARG A 97 -0.71 -9.58 -8.91
CA ARG A 97 -0.62 -10.38 -7.69
C ARG A 97 0.83 -10.82 -7.47
N PRO A 98 1.33 -10.82 -6.23
CA PRO A 98 2.56 -11.51 -5.91
C PRO A 98 2.42 -13.01 -6.26
N VAL A 99 3.28 -13.55 -7.11
CA VAL A 99 3.35 -15.00 -7.39
C VAL A 99 4.71 -15.51 -6.90
N GLY A 100 4.72 -16.64 -6.18
CA GLY A 100 5.90 -17.18 -5.49
C GLY A 100 6.00 -16.78 -4.00
N ALA A 101 6.89 -17.45 -3.26
CA ALA A 101 7.11 -17.32 -1.82
C ALA A 101 7.63 -15.92 -1.42
N GLY A 102 6.75 -14.92 -1.52
CA GLY A 102 7.02 -13.54 -1.18
C GLY A 102 6.60 -13.19 0.24
N TRP A 103 7.03 -12.02 0.68
CA TRP A 103 6.52 -11.38 1.89
C TRP A 103 5.63 -10.22 1.48
N ALA A 104 4.48 -10.09 2.13
CA ALA A 104 3.64 -8.91 2.04
C ALA A 104 3.15 -8.55 3.44
N TYR A 105 3.28 -7.29 3.81
CA TYR A 105 2.82 -6.74 5.09
C TYR A 105 1.98 -5.50 4.83
N SER A 106 0.84 -5.39 5.49
CA SER A 106 -0.07 -4.25 5.43
C SER A 106 -0.35 -3.74 6.83
N LYS A 107 -0.13 -2.45 7.06
CA LYS A 107 -0.42 -1.74 8.31
C LYS A 107 -1.33 -0.56 8.01
N THR A 108 -2.32 -0.36 8.86
CA THR A 108 -3.31 0.72 8.69
C THR A 108 -3.34 1.57 9.94
N TRP A 109 -3.45 2.88 9.74
CA TRP A 109 -3.70 3.88 10.76
C TRP A 109 -5.02 4.56 10.46
N HIS A 110 -5.74 4.95 11.51
CA HIS A 110 -7.03 5.61 11.40
C HIS A 110 -7.13 6.78 12.38
N SER A 111 -8.02 7.73 12.09
CA SER A 111 -8.16 8.98 12.86
C SER A 111 -9.09 8.86 14.08
N ARG A 112 -9.82 7.75 14.24
CA ARG A 112 -10.69 7.55 15.41
C ARG A 112 -9.91 7.65 16.71
N CYS A 113 -10.38 8.50 17.62
CA CYS A 113 -9.75 8.75 18.93
C CYS A 113 -8.28 9.18 18.84
N ALA A 114 -7.84 9.74 17.72
CA ALA A 114 -6.57 10.43 17.60
C ALA A 114 -6.77 11.95 17.79
N ALA A 115 -5.68 12.67 18.10
CA ALA A 115 -5.71 14.13 18.08
C ALA A 115 -6.07 14.64 16.66
N PRO A 116 -6.68 15.84 16.53
CA PRO A 116 -6.98 16.42 15.23
C PRO A 116 -5.77 16.40 14.28
N GLY A 117 -6.00 15.97 13.04
CA GLY A 117 -4.94 15.86 12.03
C GLY A 117 -3.96 14.70 12.19
N LYS A 118 -4.15 13.84 13.21
CA LYS A 118 -3.31 12.65 13.45
C LYS A 118 -4.10 11.38 13.17
N VAL A 119 -3.37 10.30 12.95
CA VAL A 119 -3.90 8.94 12.88
C VAL A 119 -3.07 8.03 13.78
N ARG A 120 -3.69 6.98 14.32
CA ARG A 120 -3.07 5.98 15.20
C ARG A 120 -3.14 4.59 14.57
N LEU A 121 -2.20 3.72 14.94
CA LEU A 121 -2.14 2.36 14.39
C LEU A 121 -3.43 1.60 14.73
N PHE A 122 -4.00 0.94 13.73
CA PHE A 122 -5.25 0.18 13.82
C PHE A 122 -4.97 -1.31 13.69
N GLY A 123 -5.25 -2.06 14.76
CA GLY A 123 -5.15 -3.51 14.78
C GLY A 123 -3.74 -4.06 14.53
N SER A 124 -3.69 -5.37 14.31
CA SER A 124 -2.49 -6.13 13.94
C SER A 124 -2.07 -5.85 12.49
N GLY A 125 -3.00 -5.54 11.59
CA GLY A 125 -2.72 -5.50 10.15
C GLY A 125 -2.62 -6.90 9.55
N VAL A 126 -2.22 -6.99 8.28
CA VAL A 126 -2.25 -8.24 7.52
C VAL A 126 -0.86 -8.61 7.01
N ALA A 127 -0.49 -9.88 7.12
CA ALA A 127 0.73 -10.43 6.59
C ALA A 127 0.44 -11.65 5.71
N GLU A 128 1.27 -11.82 4.69
CA GLU A 128 1.43 -13.04 3.91
C GLU A 128 2.93 -13.31 3.85
N THR A 129 3.34 -14.53 4.18
CA THR A 129 4.75 -14.90 4.29
C THR A 129 5.00 -16.22 3.57
N PRO A 130 6.26 -16.55 3.23
CA PRO A 130 6.59 -17.83 2.61
C PRO A 130 6.08 -19.05 3.38
N GLN A 131 6.12 -19.00 4.72
CA GLN A 131 5.71 -20.08 5.61
C GLN A 131 4.18 -20.12 5.81
N CYS A 132 3.52 -18.98 5.65
CA CYS A 132 2.07 -18.85 5.73
C CYS A 132 1.57 -17.95 4.59
N PRO A 133 1.34 -18.52 3.39
CA PRO A 133 0.95 -17.74 2.21
C PRO A 133 -0.52 -17.28 2.24
N ARG A 134 -1.29 -17.70 3.26
CA ARG A 134 -2.64 -17.20 3.51
C ARG A 134 -2.54 -15.95 4.39
N SER A 135 -3.43 -15.00 4.18
CA SER A 135 -3.48 -13.78 4.98
C SER A 135 -3.65 -14.12 6.47
N HIS A 136 -2.78 -13.57 7.31
CA HIS A 136 -2.78 -13.72 8.75
C HIS A 136 -2.44 -12.40 9.45
N ASP A 137 -2.48 -12.36 10.78
CA ASP A 137 -2.10 -11.15 11.54
C ASP A 137 -0.65 -10.76 11.27
N ALA A 138 -0.42 -9.47 11.00
CA ALA A 138 0.93 -8.97 10.82
C ALA A 138 1.69 -8.80 12.16
N PRO A 139 2.99 -9.14 12.20
CA PRO A 139 3.83 -8.90 13.35
C PRO A 139 4.04 -7.39 13.59
N SER A 140 4.68 -7.01 14.70
CA SER A 140 4.96 -5.60 15.01
C SER A 140 5.80 -4.90 13.93
N LEU A 141 5.76 -3.56 13.89
CA LEU A 141 6.56 -2.78 12.92
C LEU A 141 8.06 -3.07 13.02
N VAL A 142 8.56 -3.25 14.24
CA VAL A 142 9.97 -3.58 14.51
C VAL A 142 10.32 -4.96 13.96
N GLU A 143 9.44 -5.95 14.13
CA GLU A 143 9.64 -7.30 13.56
C GLU A 143 9.61 -7.28 12.04
N ILE A 144 8.71 -6.49 11.43
CA ILE A 144 8.69 -6.31 9.97
C ILE A 144 10.02 -5.70 9.49
N GLN A 145 10.51 -4.64 10.14
CA GLN A 145 11.80 -4.02 9.79
C GLN A 145 12.97 -5.00 9.91
N ARG A 146 12.96 -5.88 10.92
CA ARG A 146 13.96 -6.94 11.06
C ARG A 146 13.90 -7.94 9.91
N VAL A 147 12.71 -8.38 9.50
CA VAL A 147 12.53 -9.28 8.35
C VAL A 147 13.04 -8.63 7.07
N VAL A 148 12.68 -7.36 6.82
CA VAL A 148 13.16 -6.60 5.66
C VAL A 148 14.69 -6.54 5.63
N ALA A 149 15.32 -6.22 6.76
CA ALA A 149 16.77 -6.13 6.87
C ALA A 149 17.47 -7.49 6.68
N ALA A 150 16.86 -8.58 7.16
CA ALA A 150 17.38 -9.93 7.01
C ALA A 150 17.24 -10.48 5.58
N HIS A 151 16.32 -9.93 4.78
CA HIS A 151 15.99 -10.43 3.44
C HIS A 151 15.95 -9.32 2.38
N PRO A 152 17.06 -8.59 2.12
CA PRO A 152 17.08 -7.54 1.11
C PRO A 152 16.90 -8.10 -0.31
N VAL A 153 16.41 -7.26 -1.22
CA VAL A 153 16.45 -7.48 -2.67
C VAL A 153 17.73 -6.81 -3.17
N ARG A 154 18.65 -7.60 -3.74
CA ARG A 154 19.91 -7.10 -4.32
C ARG A 154 19.68 -6.47 -5.68
#